data_AF-A0A445AN43-F1
#
_entry.id   AF-A0A445AN43-F1
#
_cell.length_a   1.000
_cell.length_b   1.000
_cell.length_c   1.000
_cell.angle_alpha   90.00
_cell.angle_beta   90.00
_cell.angle_gamma   90.00
#
_symmetry.space_group_name_H-M   'P 1'
#
loop_
_entity.id
_entity.type
_entity.pdbx_description
1 polymer ?
#
loop_
_entity_poly.entity_id
_entity_poly.type
_entity_poly.pdbx_seq_one_letter_code
_entity_poly.pdbx_strand_id
1 'polypeptide(L)'
;MMGALSVVGSSVMESHTGPCLCVDHHAHATSVSLKSNNNNIMELRSSFIDPMREWRLCLSRRSFKKQQRNHYRRFNILNELGGQYEETFDDVKTQMLNYFTYKAVRTVLQQLYEMNPPQYTWFYNFVASNKPGDGKRFIRILGKEQQDLAERVMVTRLHLYGKWVKKCNHAEIYQEISDENLELMRERLMETPSILPIQILRIGQFVILCVPGEFSTMAGRRLRDSVKTVLSNDKDFKNMHVVVAGLTNTYSQYVTTYEEYQVQRYEGASTLYGPHTLSAYIQEFKKLAKALISSEPVEPGPQPPDLLDKQISFLPPVVVDGTPHGVDFGDVCSDVPQNSTFKCGDMVTASFWSACPRNDLMTEGTFALVEFHKGEDNWVPVYDDDDFCLRFKWSRPSKLSSRSKATIEWRIPDDVNPGVYRIRHFGAAKSLFGSIHHFTGSSSAFVVA
;
A
#
# COMPACT_ATOMS: atom_id res chain seq x y z
N MET A 1 -0.57 -23.21 7.51
CA MET A 1 -1.46 -22.30 6.77
C MET A 1 -1.38 -20.91 7.41
N MET A 2 -0.50 -20.06 6.91
CA MET A 2 -0.38 -18.66 7.29
C MET A 2 -0.53 -17.85 6.02
N GLY A 3 -1.64 -17.14 5.87
CA GLY A 3 -1.94 -16.32 4.69
C GLY A 3 -1.27 -14.95 4.82
N ALA A 4 -0.58 -14.53 3.77
CA ALA A 4 -0.06 -13.18 3.64
C ALA A 4 -1.18 -12.21 3.22
N LEU A 5 -1.26 -11.07 3.90
CA LEU A 5 -2.14 -9.94 3.57
C LEU A 5 -1.49 -9.11 2.47
N SER A 6 -2.08 -9.10 1.27
CA SER A 6 -1.75 -8.12 0.22
C SER A 6 -2.55 -6.83 0.44
N VAL A 7 -1.87 -5.70 0.54
CA VAL A 7 -2.45 -4.35 0.58
C VAL A 7 -2.20 -3.71 -0.78
N VAL A 8 -3.25 -3.55 -1.57
CA VAL A 8 -3.22 -2.76 -2.81
C VAL A 8 -3.41 -1.30 -2.44
N GLY A 9 -2.36 -0.49 -2.59
CA GLY A 9 -2.43 0.97 -2.49
C GLY A 9 -2.58 1.57 -3.88
N SER A 10 -3.70 2.24 -4.14
CA SER A 10 -3.88 3.09 -5.32
C SER A 10 -3.22 4.43 -5.05
N SER A 11 -2.29 4.87 -5.90
CA SER A 11 -1.76 6.24 -5.87
C SER A 11 -2.30 7.02 -7.06
N VAL A 12 -3.09 8.06 -6.77
CA VAL A 12 -3.55 9.05 -7.74
C VAL A 12 -2.45 10.11 -7.84
N MET A 13 -1.89 10.30 -9.02
CA MET A 13 -0.93 11.37 -9.31
C MET A 13 -1.68 12.64 -9.71
N GLU A 14 -1.53 13.68 -8.89
CA GLU A 14 -2.06 15.03 -9.12
C GLU A 14 -1.09 15.79 -10.05
N SER A 15 -1.60 16.39 -11.12
CA SER A 15 -0.82 17.21 -12.04
C SER A 15 -1.03 18.70 -11.74
N HIS A 16 0.06 19.46 -11.60
CA HIS A 16 0.00 20.90 -11.37
C HIS A 16 0.73 21.68 -12.47
N THR A 17 0.01 22.63 -13.08
CA THR A 17 0.53 23.77 -13.84
C THR A 17 0.24 25.05 -13.03
N GLY A 18 1.27 25.85 -12.70
CA GLY A 18 1.12 27.15 -12.01
C GLY A 18 1.09 28.35 -12.98
N PRO A 19 1.36 29.60 -12.55
CA PRO A 19 1.04 30.25 -11.26
C PRO A 19 0.30 31.61 -11.44
N CYS A 20 -0.46 32.08 -10.45
CA CYS A 20 -0.79 33.50 -10.33
C CYS A 20 -0.93 33.92 -8.85
N LEU A 21 -0.43 35.12 -8.54
CA LEU A 21 -0.18 35.69 -7.21
C LEU A 21 -1.43 36.32 -6.57
N CYS A 22 -1.43 36.32 -5.21
CA CYS A 22 -1.89 37.35 -4.26
C CYS A 22 -3.00 37.02 -3.23
N VAL A 23 -2.55 37.01 -1.97
CA VAL A 23 -3.14 37.49 -0.68
C VAL A 23 -3.96 36.53 0.21
N ASP A 24 -3.56 36.56 1.48
CA ASP A 24 -3.90 35.75 2.65
C ASP A 24 -5.39 35.66 3.03
N HIS A 25 -5.78 34.47 3.53
CA HIS A 25 -6.74 34.34 4.64
C HIS A 25 -6.49 33.07 5.47
N HIS A 26 -6.40 33.26 6.79
CA HIS A 26 -6.22 32.24 7.81
C HIS A 26 -7.45 31.33 7.98
N ALA A 27 -7.27 30.00 8.00
CA ALA A 27 -8.01 29.08 8.88
C ALA A 27 -7.45 27.64 8.90
N HIS A 28 -7.08 27.19 10.11
CA HIS A 28 -7.14 25.83 10.64
C HIS A 28 -6.58 24.64 9.83
N ALA A 29 -5.27 24.43 9.96
CA ALA A 29 -4.63 23.15 9.65
C ALA A 29 -4.60 22.21 10.88
N THR A 30 -5.33 21.10 10.79
CA THR A 30 -5.12 19.87 11.56
C THR A 30 -3.89 19.15 10.99
N SER A 31 -2.69 19.43 11.51
CA SER A 31 -1.48 18.69 11.16
C SER A 31 -1.15 17.63 12.23
N VAL A 32 -1.30 16.36 11.87
CA VAL A 32 -0.70 15.23 12.57
C VAL A 32 0.77 15.15 12.15
N SER A 33 1.70 15.57 13.02
CA SER A 33 3.14 15.35 12.80
C SER A 33 3.58 14.03 13.43
N LEU A 34 4.01 13.07 12.62
CA LEU A 34 4.86 11.96 13.05
C LEU A 34 6.25 12.49 13.36
N LYS A 35 6.63 12.54 14.64
CA LYS A 35 8.04 12.60 15.03
C LYS A 35 8.60 11.19 15.02
N SER A 36 9.55 10.94 14.13
CA SER A 36 10.50 9.83 14.24
C SER A 36 11.18 9.94 15.61
N ASN A 37 10.96 8.94 16.45
CA ASN A 37 11.67 8.75 17.70
C ASN A 37 12.33 7.37 17.57
N ASN A 38 13.62 7.36 17.23
CA ASN A 38 14.44 6.17 17.07
C ASN A 38 14.64 5.47 18.43
N ASN A 39 13.63 4.73 18.88
CA ASN A 39 13.73 3.73 19.94
C ASN A 39 13.01 2.47 19.47
N ASN A 40 13.49 1.89 18.37
CA ASN A 40 13.13 0.52 17.99
C ASN A 40 13.91 -0.45 18.89
N ILE A 41 13.40 -0.65 20.12
CA ILE A 41 13.76 -1.84 20.90
C ILE A 41 12.97 -3.00 20.29
N MET A 42 13.63 -3.85 19.51
CA MET A 42 13.10 -5.16 19.17
C MET A 42 12.90 -5.95 20.46
N GLU A 43 11.65 -6.18 20.86
CA GLU A 43 11.31 -7.03 21.99
C GLU A 43 11.47 -8.49 21.54
N LEU A 44 12.60 -9.12 21.87
CA LEU A 44 12.81 -10.56 21.71
C LEU A 44 11.78 -11.31 22.57
N ARG A 45 10.62 -11.63 22.00
CA ARG A 45 9.59 -12.44 22.65
C ARG A 45 9.82 -13.92 22.36
N SER A 46 10.59 -14.57 23.23
CA SER A 46 10.34 -15.95 23.62
C SER A 46 9.95 -15.93 25.10
N SER A 47 8.86 -16.58 25.50
CA SER A 47 8.48 -16.70 26.91
C SER A 47 9.70 -17.18 27.71
N PHE A 48 10.05 -16.45 28.77
CA PHE A 48 11.25 -16.73 29.58
C PHE A 48 11.16 -18.04 30.37
N ILE A 49 10.01 -18.72 30.37
CA ILE A 49 9.56 -19.57 31.47
C ILE A 49 8.97 -20.94 31.05
N ASP A 50 8.56 -21.18 29.81
CA ASP A 50 7.95 -22.48 29.43
C ASP A 50 8.87 -23.36 28.57
N PRO A 51 8.93 -24.69 28.83
CA PRO A 51 9.37 -25.65 27.84
C PRO A 51 8.21 -25.98 26.88
N MET A 52 8.41 -25.76 25.57
CA MET A 52 7.56 -26.17 24.43
C MET A 52 6.07 -25.73 24.43
N ARG A 53 5.73 -24.70 23.63
CA ARG A 53 4.73 -24.74 22.50
C ARG A 53 4.42 -23.34 21.94
N GLU A 54 3.93 -23.36 20.71
CA GLU A 54 3.72 -22.28 19.73
C GLU A 54 2.75 -21.14 20.09
N TRP A 55 2.97 -20.03 19.36
CA TRP A 55 2.08 -18.94 18.93
C TRP A 55 0.70 -18.83 19.58
N ARG A 56 0.45 -17.72 20.33
CA ARG A 56 -0.80 -16.94 20.27
C ARG A 56 -0.58 -15.45 20.57
N LEU A 57 -1.20 -14.62 19.74
CA LEU A 57 -1.30 -13.16 19.81
C LEU A 57 -2.13 -12.69 21.00
N CYS A 58 -1.74 -11.60 21.67
CA CYS A 58 -2.69 -10.77 22.43
C CYS A 58 -2.21 -9.32 22.57
N LEU A 59 -3.06 -8.40 22.11
CA LEU A 59 -2.92 -6.94 22.13
C LEU A 59 -3.33 -6.37 23.49
N SER A 60 -2.59 -5.39 24.02
CA SER A 60 -3.12 -4.52 25.08
C SER A 60 -2.64 -3.08 24.90
N ARG A 61 -3.62 -2.18 24.76
CA ARG A 61 -3.48 -0.73 24.65
C ARG A 61 -3.34 -0.11 26.04
N ARG A 62 -2.35 0.77 26.24
CA ARG A 62 -2.38 1.76 27.34
C ARG A 62 -1.89 3.14 26.85
N SER A 63 -2.73 4.13 27.13
CA SER A 63 -2.61 5.55 26.78
C SER A 63 -1.96 6.32 27.93
N PHE A 64 -1.06 7.26 27.65
CA PHE A 64 -0.53 8.21 28.64
C PHE A 64 -0.39 9.63 28.08
N LYS A 65 -0.83 10.60 28.91
CA LYS A 65 -0.94 12.05 28.66
C LYS A 65 0.43 12.74 28.53
N LYS A 66 0.51 13.78 27.68
CA LYS A 66 1.73 14.54 27.35
C LYS A 66 1.62 15.99 27.85
N GLN A 67 2.66 16.50 28.51
CA GLN A 67 2.82 17.92 28.90
C GLN A 67 3.70 18.65 27.85
N GLN A 68 3.25 19.84 27.42
CA GLN A 68 3.88 20.68 26.40
C GLN A 68 4.94 21.64 26.98
N ARG A 69 6.04 21.83 26.26
CA ARG A 69 6.87 23.05 26.33
C ARG A 69 7.33 23.43 24.91
N ASN A 70 7.08 24.70 24.55
CA ASN A 70 7.33 25.31 23.25
C ASN A 70 8.77 25.80 23.12
N HIS A 71 9.39 25.57 21.96
CA HIS A 71 10.46 26.42 21.44
C HIS A 71 10.39 26.48 19.91
N TYR A 72 10.25 27.70 19.39
CA TYR A 72 10.19 28.07 17.98
C TYR A 72 11.57 27.93 17.31
N ARG A 73 11.66 27.22 16.17
CA ARG A 73 12.70 27.43 15.14
C ARG A 73 12.15 27.20 13.73
N ARG A 74 12.52 28.14 12.84
CA ARG A 74 12.25 28.31 11.40
C ARG A 74 12.44 27.03 10.57
N PHE A 75 11.51 26.76 9.65
CA PHE A 75 11.60 25.66 8.66
C PHE A 75 12.28 26.14 7.36
N ASN A 76 13.28 25.37 6.90
CA ASN A 76 13.75 25.37 5.52
C ASN A 76 13.14 24.14 4.83
N ILE A 77 12.61 24.30 3.62
CA ILE A 77 12.01 23.23 2.81
C ILE A 77 13.14 22.49 2.07
N LEU A 78 13.27 21.17 2.28
CA LEU A 78 14.15 20.28 1.52
C LEU A 78 13.29 19.28 0.74
N ASN A 79 13.47 19.27 -0.58
CA ASN A 79 12.88 18.30 -1.51
C ASN A 79 13.71 17.00 -1.46
N GLU A 80 13.30 16.03 -0.65
CA GLU A 80 13.79 14.65 -0.76
C GLU A 80 12.61 13.67 -0.65
N LEU A 81 12.01 13.32 -1.80
CA LEU A 81 11.00 12.26 -1.95
C LEU A 81 11.62 10.84 -1.96
N GLY A 82 12.92 10.72 -1.68
CA GLY A 82 13.58 9.45 -1.40
C GLY A 82 14.11 9.48 0.03
N GLY A 83 13.79 8.46 0.83
CA GLY A 83 14.40 8.32 2.14
C GLY A 83 15.93 8.35 2.04
N GLN A 84 16.60 8.96 3.03
CA GLN A 84 18.03 8.80 3.23
C GLN A 84 18.27 7.42 3.84
N TYR A 85 18.83 6.51 3.05
CA TYR A 85 19.18 5.15 3.46
C TYR A 85 20.67 5.06 3.81
N GLU A 86 21.18 5.95 4.66
CA GLU A 86 22.52 5.74 5.21
C GLU A 86 22.47 4.61 6.24
N GLU A 87 23.10 3.48 5.90
CA GLU A 87 23.16 2.32 6.79
C GLU A 87 24.29 2.51 7.81
N THR A 88 23.93 2.47 9.09
CA THR A 88 24.90 2.33 10.20
C THR A 88 24.67 0.97 10.87
N PHE A 89 25.74 0.32 11.36
CA PHE A 89 25.68 -1.02 11.97
C PHE A 89 25.77 -1.00 13.50
N ASP A 90 25.63 0.18 14.12
CA ASP A 90 25.71 0.35 15.58
C ASP A 90 24.55 -0.34 16.32
N ASP A 91 23.39 -0.40 15.68
CA ASP A 91 22.22 -1.13 16.15
C ASP A 91 22.47 -2.65 16.16
N VAL A 92 23.04 -3.21 15.09
CA VAL A 92 23.42 -4.63 15.00
C VAL A 92 24.39 -4.99 16.12
N LYS A 93 25.42 -4.17 16.31
CA LYS A 93 26.39 -4.33 17.41
C LYS A 93 25.70 -4.30 18.77
N THR A 94 24.77 -3.38 18.98
CA THR A 94 24.02 -3.26 20.23
C THR A 94 23.14 -4.49 20.46
N GLN A 95 22.47 -5.00 19.44
CA GLN A 95 21.65 -6.22 19.55
C GLN A 95 22.47 -7.46 19.84
N MET A 96 23.65 -7.61 19.23
CA MET A 96 24.56 -8.71 19.56
C MET A 96 24.94 -8.70 21.04
N LEU A 97 25.34 -7.54 21.59
CA LEU A 97 25.70 -7.41 23.02
C LEU A 97 24.53 -7.76 23.95
N ASN A 98 23.32 -7.33 23.62
CA ASN A 98 22.11 -7.64 24.38
C ASN A 98 21.79 -9.14 24.31
N TYR A 99 21.87 -9.75 23.12
CA TYR A 99 21.59 -11.16 22.91
C TYR A 99 22.55 -12.07 23.69
N PHE A 100 23.85 -11.77 23.71
CA PHE A 100 24.82 -12.51 24.53
C PHE A 100 24.57 -12.33 26.04
N THR A 101 24.06 -11.17 26.46
CA THR A 101 23.64 -10.96 27.85
C THR A 101 22.44 -11.82 28.20
N TYR A 102 21.42 -11.85 27.33
CA TYR A 102 20.27 -12.73 27.47
C TYR A 102 20.66 -14.21 27.54
N LYS A 103 21.52 -14.67 26.62
CA LYS A 103 22.00 -16.06 26.58
C LYS A 103 22.77 -16.42 27.85
N ALA A 104 23.61 -15.51 28.35
CA ALA A 104 24.34 -15.71 29.60
C ALA A 104 23.42 -15.79 30.82
N VAL A 105 22.41 -14.92 30.92
CA VAL A 105 21.40 -14.99 31.99
C VAL A 105 20.70 -16.34 32.00
N ARG A 106 20.30 -16.85 30.82
CA ARG A 106 19.72 -18.20 30.69
C ARG A 106 20.67 -19.31 31.10
N THR A 107 21.94 -19.24 30.69
CA THR A 107 22.96 -20.21 31.12
C THR A 107 23.16 -20.18 32.64
N VAL A 108 23.22 -19.00 33.25
CA VAL A 108 23.37 -18.86 34.71
C VAL A 108 22.14 -19.39 35.44
N LEU A 109 20.92 -19.11 34.95
CA LEU A 109 19.68 -19.70 35.48
C LEU A 109 19.73 -21.22 35.45
N GLN A 110 20.09 -21.83 34.32
CA GLN A 110 20.20 -23.28 34.19
C GLN A 110 21.22 -23.87 35.18
N GLN A 111 22.40 -23.24 35.30
CA GLN A 111 23.42 -23.70 36.24
C GLN A 111 22.97 -23.55 37.71
N LEU A 112 22.24 -22.49 38.04
CA LEU A 112 21.71 -22.29 39.39
C LEU A 112 20.58 -23.29 39.71
N TYR A 113 19.77 -23.66 38.72
CA TYR A 113 18.73 -24.67 38.89
C TYR A 113 19.33 -26.01 39.35
N GLU A 114 20.46 -26.39 38.76
CA GLU A 114 21.16 -27.64 39.09
C GLU A 114 21.99 -27.56 40.39
N MET A 115 22.57 -26.40 40.69
CA MET A 115 23.58 -26.27 41.75
C MET A 115 23.09 -25.58 43.03
N ASN A 116 22.08 -24.70 42.95
CA ASN A 116 21.60 -23.87 44.06
C ASN A 116 20.14 -23.40 43.86
N PRO A 117 19.15 -24.25 44.19
CA PRO A 117 17.72 -23.97 43.95
C PRO A 117 17.17 -22.70 44.63
N PRO A 118 17.60 -22.31 45.85
CA PRO A 118 17.21 -21.02 46.43
C PRO A 118 17.70 -19.82 45.62
N GLN A 119 18.96 -19.83 45.18
CA GLN A 119 19.53 -18.72 44.39
C GLN A 119 18.94 -18.68 42.98
N TYR A 120 18.60 -19.84 42.41
CA TYR A 120 17.81 -19.92 41.17
C TYR A 120 16.47 -19.19 41.32
N THR A 121 15.71 -19.51 42.38
CA THR A 121 14.37 -18.94 42.60
C THR A 121 14.43 -17.42 42.70
N TRP A 122 15.41 -16.88 43.43
CA TRP A 122 15.63 -15.44 43.51
C TRP A 122 15.99 -14.84 42.15
N PHE A 123 16.98 -15.41 41.46
CA PHE A 123 17.47 -14.86 40.19
C PHE A 123 16.42 -14.94 39.09
N TYR A 124 15.61 -15.99 39.08
CA TYR A 124 14.46 -16.15 38.20
C TYR A 124 13.43 -15.03 38.39
N ASN A 125 13.03 -14.76 39.64
CA ASN A 125 12.09 -13.68 39.97
C ASN A 125 12.66 -12.30 39.60
N PHE A 126 13.96 -12.10 39.83
CA PHE A 126 14.67 -10.89 39.43
C PHE A 126 14.63 -10.69 37.91
N VAL A 127 14.94 -11.73 37.12
CA VAL A 127 14.93 -11.68 35.65
C VAL A 127 13.53 -11.43 35.11
N ALA A 128 12.51 -12.06 35.68
CA ALA A 128 11.11 -11.83 35.32
C ALA A 128 10.69 -10.36 35.52
N SER A 129 11.20 -9.72 36.58
CA SER A 129 10.89 -8.33 36.93
C SER A 129 11.73 -7.31 36.15
N ASN A 130 12.97 -7.66 35.80
CA ASN A 130 13.97 -6.73 35.24
C ASN A 130 14.44 -7.09 33.83
N LYS A 131 13.65 -7.86 33.06
CA LYS A 131 13.92 -8.36 31.67
C LYS A 131 15.23 -7.86 31.02
N PRO A 132 16.16 -8.73 30.58
CA PRO A 132 17.46 -8.36 30.01
C PRO A 132 17.40 -7.83 28.56
N GLY A 133 16.50 -6.89 28.26
CA GLY A 133 16.37 -6.27 26.93
C GLY A 133 17.50 -5.26 26.63
N ASP A 134 17.91 -4.48 27.63
CA ASP A 134 19.14 -3.67 27.61
C ASP A 134 20.13 -4.34 28.55
N GLY A 135 21.13 -5.04 27.97
CA GLY A 135 22.08 -5.84 28.72
C GLY A 135 22.94 -5.01 29.68
N LYS A 136 23.31 -3.77 29.31
CA LYS A 136 24.15 -2.91 30.16
C LYS A 136 23.36 -2.39 31.35
N ARG A 137 22.11 -1.96 31.12
CA ARG A 137 21.21 -1.53 32.19
C ARG A 137 20.84 -2.69 33.11
N PHE A 138 20.54 -3.85 32.56
CA PHE A 138 20.23 -5.08 33.31
C PHE A 138 21.36 -5.44 34.28
N ILE A 139 22.60 -5.55 33.79
CA ILE A 139 23.77 -5.89 34.61
C ILE A 139 24.00 -4.84 35.70
N ARG A 140 23.77 -3.55 35.41
CA ARG A 140 23.89 -2.48 36.42
C ARG A 140 22.87 -2.61 37.54
N ILE A 141 21.63 -3.00 37.23
CA ILE A 141 20.59 -3.22 38.26
C ILE A 141 20.94 -4.49 39.06
N LEU A 142 21.30 -5.57 38.36
CA LEU A 142 21.69 -6.82 39.00
C LEU A 142 22.88 -6.64 39.93
N GLY A 143 23.91 -5.88 39.54
CA GLY A 143 25.08 -5.62 40.40
C GLY A 143 24.76 -4.83 41.66
N LYS A 144 23.68 -4.02 41.66
CA LYS A 144 23.22 -3.32 42.86
C LYS A 144 22.54 -4.24 43.87
N GLU A 145 21.89 -5.29 43.41
CA GLU A 145 21.15 -6.24 44.27
C GLU A 145 21.97 -7.49 44.62
N GLN A 146 22.71 -8.03 43.65
CA GLN A 146 23.52 -9.23 43.80
C GLN A 146 24.76 -9.18 42.87
N GLN A 147 25.85 -8.62 43.39
CA GLN A 147 27.10 -8.39 42.65
C GLN A 147 27.70 -9.70 42.08
N ASP A 148 27.74 -10.78 42.85
CA ASP A 148 28.31 -12.07 42.42
C ASP A 148 27.58 -12.64 41.19
N LEU A 149 26.24 -12.50 41.15
CA LEU A 149 25.45 -12.94 39.99
C LEU A 149 25.66 -12.03 38.78
N ALA A 150 25.84 -10.72 38.99
CA ALA A 150 26.19 -9.80 37.90
C ALA A 150 27.54 -10.16 37.28
N GLU A 151 28.55 -10.45 38.09
CA GLU A 151 29.88 -10.87 37.63
C GLU A 151 29.83 -12.21 36.88
N ARG A 152 29.07 -13.18 37.42
CA ARG A 152 28.86 -14.45 36.74
C ARG A 152 28.22 -14.27 35.37
N VAL A 153 27.22 -13.40 35.24
CA VAL A 153 26.60 -13.06 33.95
C VAL A 153 27.60 -12.36 33.03
N MET A 154 28.42 -11.42 33.53
CA MET A 154 29.45 -10.71 32.76
C MET A 154 30.51 -11.66 32.19
N VAL A 155 31.04 -12.57 33.00
CA VAL A 155 32.03 -13.57 32.56
C VAL A 155 31.38 -14.55 31.57
N THR A 156 30.17 -15.03 31.88
CA THR A 156 29.47 -15.99 31.01
C THR A 156 29.16 -15.39 29.64
N ARG A 157 28.69 -14.13 29.56
CA ARG A 157 28.42 -13.51 28.25
C ARG A 157 29.69 -13.32 27.42
N LEU A 158 30.82 -12.98 28.04
CA LEU A 158 32.10 -12.85 27.35
C LEU A 158 32.61 -14.22 26.87
N HIS A 159 32.49 -15.25 27.70
CA HIS A 159 32.83 -16.62 27.33
C HIS A 159 31.99 -17.13 26.14
N LEU A 160 30.68 -16.90 26.17
CA LEU A 160 29.77 -17.28 25.09
C LEU A 160 30.08 -16.54 23.79
N TYR A 161 30.40 -15.24 23.87
CA TYR A 161 30.85 -14.47 22.71
C TYR A 161 32.14 -15.03 22.13
N GLY A 162 33.16 -15.29 22.96
CA GLY A 162 34.43 -15.88 22.51
C GLY A 162 34.26 -17.27 21.89
N LYS A 163 33.31 -18.09 22.36
CA LYS A 163 32.94 -19.35 21.72
C LYS A 163 32.26 -19.15 20.37
N TRP A 164 31.38 -18.16 20.25
CA TRP A 164 30.66 -17.88 19.01
C TRP A 164 31.59 -17.34 17.93
N VAL A 165 32.50 -16.40 18.26
CA VAL A 165 33.46 -15.84 17.28
C VAL A 165 34.31 -16.94 16.64
N LYS A 166 34.69 -17.98 17.39
CA LYS A 166 35.45 -19.12 16.83
C LYS A 166 34.64 -20.02 15.89
N LYS A 167 33.31 -19.96 15.96
CA LYS A 167 32.39 -20.73 15.12
C LYS A 167 31.72 -19.89 14.03
N CYS A 168 31.77 -18.56 14.14
CA CYS A 168 31.10 -17.65 13.21
C CYS A 168 31.88 -17.61 11.90
N ASN A 169 31.25 -18.10 10.84
CA ASN A 169 31.75 -17.98 9.49
C ASN A 169 30.88 -16.98 8.73
N HIS A 170 31.40 -15.77 8.52
CA HIS A 170 30.65 -14.70 7.84
C HIS A 170 30.27 -15.06 6.40
N ALA A 171 31.10 -15.86 5.71
CA ALA A 171 30.80 -16.30 4.36
C ALA A 171 29.64 -17.32 4.32
N GLU A 172 29.56 -18.19 5.33
CA GLU A 172 28.45 -19.14 5.49
C GLU A 172 27.14 -18.42 5.79
N ILE A 173 27.15 -17.45 6.71
CA ILE A 173 25.95 -16.62 7.01
C ILE A 173 25.49 -15.86 5.75
N TYR A 174 26.41 -15.30 4.98
CA TYR A 174 26.08 -14.65 3.71
C TYR A 174 25.43 -15.64 2.73
N GLN A 175 25.99 -16.85 2.62
CA GLN A 175 25.46 -17.87 1.72
C GLN A 175 24.06 -18.33 2.17
N GLU A 176 23.85 -18.56 3.48
CA GLU A 176 22.54 -18.91 4.04
C GLU A 176 21.49 -17.83 3.71
N ILE A 177 21.79 -16.56 3.96
CA ILE A 177 20.88 -15.44 3.61
C ILE A 177 20.62 -15.41 2.10
N SER A 178 21.66 -15.62 1.28
CA SER A 178 21.52 -15.65 -0.17
C SER A 178 20.62 -16.80 -0.65
N ASP A 179 20.78 -17.99 -0.07
CA ASP A 179 20.02 -19.18 -0.43
C ASP A 179 18.56 -19.07 0.03
N GLU A 180 18.33 -18.58 1.25
CA GLU A 180 16.98 -18.27 1.77
C GLU A 180 16.27 -17.24 0.89
N ASN A 181 16.96 -16.16 0.49
CA ASN A 181 16.41 -15.16 -0.42
C ASN A 181 16.04 -15.79 -1.78
N LEU A 182 16.87 -16.70 -2.29
CA LEU A 182 16.60 -17.39 -3.54
C LEU A 182 15.37 -18.30 -3.44
N GLU A 183 15.20 -19.01 -2.33
CA GLU A 183 14.03 -19.84 -2.06
C GLU A 183 12.76 -18.98 -2.01
N LEU A 184 12.76 -17.90 -1.24
CA LEU A 184 11.63 -16.96 -1.14
C LEU A 184 11.29 -16.30 -2.49
N MET A 185 12.30 -15.95 -3.29
CA MET A 185 12.07 -15.45 -4.65
C MET A 185 11.42 -16.49 -5.54
N ARG A 186 11.78 -17.77 -5.43
CA ARG A 186 11.14 -18.86 -6.18
C ARG A 186 9.69 -19.08 -5.77
N GLU A 187 9.38 -19.01 -4.48
CA GLU A 187 8.00 -19.06 -4.00
C GLU A 187 7.17 -17.91 -4.59
N ARG A 188 7.69 -16.68 -4.53
CA ARG A 188 7.05 -15.49 -5.13
C ARG A 188 6.86 -15.65 -6.65
N LEU A 189 7.80 -16.27 -7.35
CA LEU A 189 7.68 -16.51 -8.79
C LEU A 189 6.50 -17.44 -9.13
N MET A 190 6.12 -18.36 -8.25
CA MET A 190 4.94 -19.22 -8.45
C MET A 190 3.62 -18.44 -8.33
N GLU A 191 3.63 -17.29 -7.66
CA GLU A 191 2.48 -16.40 -7.48
C GLU A 191 2.43 -15.25 -8.50
N THR A 192 3.45 -15.12 -9.35
CA THR A 192 3.54 -14.06 -10.37
C THR A 192 3.49 -14.66 -11.78
N PRO A 193 3.11 -13.88 -12.81
CA PRO A 193 3.03 -14.41 -14.16
C PRO A 193 4.40 -14.87 -14.67
N SER A 194 4.50 -16.11 -15.15
CA SER A 194 5.71 -16.69 -15.73
C SER A 194 5.75 -16.60 -17.26
N ILE A 195 4.59 -16.39 -17.89
CA ILE A 195 4.41 -16.25 -19.33
C ILE A 195 3.92 -14.83 -19.60
N LEU A 196 4.73 -14.05 -20.32
CA LEU A 196 4.46 -12.64 -20.57
C LEU A 196 4.25 -12.36 -22.07
N PRO A 197 3.09 -11.79 -22.46
CA PRO A 197 2.85 -11.32 -23.81
C PRO A 197 3.65 -10.04 -24.07
N ILE A 198 4.45 -10.06 -25.12
CA ILE A 198 5.14 -8.89 -25.67
C ILE A 198 4.69 -8.69 -27.12
N GLN A 199 4.55 -7.44 -27.54
CA GLN A 199 4.04 -7.14 -28.88
C GLN A 199 4.62 -5.83 -29.41
N ILE A 200 4.80 -5.77 -30.73
CA ILE A 200 5.05 -4.54 -31.47
C ILE A 200 3.88 -4.32 -32.43
N LEU A 201 3.27 -3.14 -32.37
CA LEU A 201 2.27 -2.69 -33.35
C LEU A 201 2.89 -1.63 -34.26
N ARG A 202 2.67 -1.74 -35.57
CA ARG A 202 3.11 -0.75 -36.56
C ARG A 202 1.90 -0.17 -37.27
N ILE A 203 1.80 1.16 -37.28
CA ILE A 203 0.79 1.93 -38.02
C ILE A 203 1.55 2.97 -38.85
N GLY A 204 1.81 2.65 -40.12
CA GLY A 204 2.65 3.48 -40.99
C GLY A 204 4.04 3.69 -40.39
N GLN A 205 4.38 4.94 -40.08
CA GLN A 205 5.63 5.35 -39.43
C GLN A 205 5.61 5.33 -37.90
N PHE A 206 4.48 4.96 -37.28
CA PHE A 206 4.33 4.91 -35.82
C PHE A 206 4.46 3.47 -35.32
N VAL A 207 5.32 3.25 -34.32
CA VAL A 207 5.60 1.93 -33.75
C VAL A 207 5.35 1.98 -32.25
N ILE A 208 4.50 1.07 -31.76
CA ILE A 208 4.13 0.96 -30.35
C ILE A 208 4.76 -0.32 -29.79
N LEU A 209 5.59 -0.17 -28.75
CA LEU A 209 6.14 -1.28 -27.98
C LEU A 209 5.24 -1.53 -26.78
N CYS A 210 4.45 -2.60 -26.84
CA CYS A 210 3.50 -2.98 -25.80
C CYS A 210 4.23 -3.84 -24.74
N VAL A 211 4.55 -3.23 -23.61
CA VAL A 211 5.28 -3.89 -22.52
C VAL A 211 4.36 -4.21 -21.33
N PRO A 212 4.36 -5.45 -20.81
CA PRO A 212 3.45 -5.88 -19.76
C PRO A 212 3.94 -5.50 -18.35
N GLY A 213 4.37 -4.25 -18.14
CA GLY A 213 4.89 -3.80 -16.85
C GLY A 213 5.22 -2.31 -16.82
N GLU A 214 5.79 -1.89 -15.70
CA GLU A 214 6.14 -0.50 -15.40
C GLU A 214 7.63 -0.25 -15.59
N PHE A 215 7.98 0.28 -16.76
CA PHE A 215 9.39 0.57 -17.07
C PHE A 215 9.82 1.88 -16.41
N SER A 216 10.98 1.86 -15.75
CA SER A 216 11.64 3.09 -15.32
C SER A 216 11.94 3.99 -16.53
N THR A 217 12.21 5.26 -16.25
CA THR A 217 12.58 6.22 -17.29
C THR A 217 13.73 5.68 -18.15
N MET A 218 14.80 5.17 -17.53
CA MET A 218 15.93 4.69 -18.31
C MET A 218 15.72 3.33 -18.93
N ALA A 219 14.97 2.43 -18.30
CA ALA A 219 14.57 1.18 -18.90
C ALA A 219 13.80 1.40 -20.22
N GLY A 220 12.80 2.28 -20.18
CA GLY A 220 12.00 2.64 -21.36
C GLY A 220 12.82 3.26 -22.49
N ARG A 221 13.74 4.19 -22.16
CA ARG A 221 14.65 4.78 -23.16
C ARG A 221 15.55 3.73 -23.81
N ARG A 222 16.21 2.89 -23.01
CA ARG A 222 17.11 1.83 -23.53
C ARG A 222 16.38 0.85 -24.43
N LEU A 223 15.16 0.45 -24.08
CA LEU A 223 14.31 -0.41 -24.91
C LEU A 223 13.94 0.26 -26.24
N ARG A 224 13.36 1.46 -26.16
CA ARG A 224 12.94 2.22 -27.34
C ARG A 224 14.10 2.46 -28.31
N ASP A 225 15.24 2.91 -27.80
CA ASP A 225 16.40 3.25 -28.64
C ASP A 225 17.03 1.98 -29.24
N SER A 226 17.04 0.88 -28.49
CA SER A 226 17.47 -0.44 -28.98
C SER A 226 16.62 -0.93 -30.14
N VAL A 227 15.29 -0.84 -30.04
CA VAL A 227 14.37 -1.24 -31.12
C VAL A 227 14.47 -0.29 -32.29
N LYS A 228 14.51 1.03 -32.05
CA LYS A 228 14.66 2.05 -33.09
C LYS A 228 15.94 1.85 -33.91
N THR A 229 17.04 1.46 -33.25
CA THR A 229 18.30 1.13 -33.92
C THR A 229 18.14 -0.05 -34.87
N VAL A 230 17.46 -1.12 -34.44
CA VAL A 230 17.19 -2.30 -35.30
C VAL A 230 16.34 -1.90 -36.51
N LEU A 231 15.26 -1.14 -36.29
CA LEU A 231 14.37 -0.67 -37.36
C LEU A 231 15.10 0.23 -38.36
N SER A 232 15.96 1.13 -37.90
CA SER A 232 16.65 2.12 -38.77
C SER A 232 17.68 1.51 -39.72
N ASN A 233 18.05 0.23 -39.53
CA ASN A 233 18.94 -0.48 -40.45
C ASN A 233 18.25 -0.84 -41.78
N ASP A 234 16.92 -0.84 -41.80
CA ASP A 234 16.12 -1.05 -43.00
C ASP A 234 15.65 0.29 -43.59
N LYS A 235 15.66 0.41 -44.91
CA LYS A 235 15.30 1.65 -45.62
C LYS A 235 13.82 1.98 -45.45
N ASP A 236 12.94 0.99 -45.43
CA ASP A 236 11.48 1.15 -45.35
C ASP A 236 11.02 1.48 -43.92
N PHE A 237 11.92 1.29 -42.96
CA PHE A 237 11.76 1.61 -41.54
C PHE A 237 12.63 2.81 -41.14
N LYS A 238 13.17 3.54 -42.10
CA LYS A 238 13.89 4.79 -41.83
C LYS A 238 12.90 5.83 -41.32
N ASN A 239 13.22 6.47 -40.19
CA ASN A 239 12.41 7.51 -39.52
C ASN A 239 11.14 7.03 -38.80
N MET A 240 11.12 5.80 -38.26
CA MET A 240 10.02 5.37 -37.38
C MET A 240 9.97 6.19 -36.07
N HIS A 241 8.76 6.56 -35.66
CA HIS A 241 8.47 7.11 -34.33
C HIS A 241 8.09 5.96 -33.38
N VAL A 242 9.00 5.62 -32.47
CA VAL A 242 8.85 4.48 -31.56
C VAL A 242 8.41 5.00 -30.19
N VAL A 243 7.29 4.49 -29.67
CA VAL A 243 6.79 4.78 -28.33
C VAL A 243 6.71 3.50 -27.49
N VAL A 244 6.77 3.66 -26.18
CA VAL A 244 6.56 2.56 -25.23
C VAL A 244 5.17 2.74 -24.62
N ALA A 245 4.33 1.72 -24.75
CA ALA A 245 3.05 1.62 -24.06
C ALA A 245 3.22 0.61 -22.92
N GLY A 246 3.33 1.11 -21.69
CA GLY A 246 3.35 0.28 -20.50
C GLY A 246 1.97 -0.25 -20.13
N LEU A 247 1.92 -1.19 -19.17
CA LEU A 247 0.67 -1.77 -18.64
C LEU A 247 -0.21 -2.42 -19.72
N THR A 248 0.38 -2.97 -20.77
CA THR A 248 -0.36 -3.60 -21.88
C THR A 248 -0.44 -5.11 -21.73
N ASN A 249 -1.59 -5.69 -22.09
CA ASN A 249 -1.87 -7.14 -22.16
C ASN A 249 -1.89 -7.87 -20.80
N THR A 250 -0.85 -7.73 -19.99
CA THR A 250 -0.79 -8.25 -18.61
C THR A 250 0.07 -7.33 -17.74
N TYR A 251 0.24 -7.68 -16.47
CA TYR A 251 1.01 -6.91 -15.51
C TYR A 251 2.06 -7.75 -14.78
N SER A 252 3.33 -7.40 -14.95
CA SER A 252 4.50 -8.07 -14.37
C SER A 252 5.33 -7.14 -13.47
N GLN A 253 4.67 -6.21 -12.77
CA GLN A 253 5.33 -5.23 -11.89
C GLN A 253 6.32 -4.33 -12.66
N TYR A 254 7.43 -3.95 -12.01
CA TYR A 254 8.38 -2.96 -12.50
C TYR A 254 9.49 -3.59 -13.34
N VAL A 255 10.09 -2.76 -14.19
CA VAL A 255 11.31 -3.08 -14.94
C VAL A 255 12.30 -1.94 -14.79
N THR A 256 13.40 -2.23 -14.12
CA THR A 256 14.51 -1.30 -13.93
C THR A 256 15.70 -1.65 -14.80
N THR A 257 16.59 -0.69 -15.00
CA THR A 257 17.94 -0.97 -15.51
C THR A 257 18.75 -1.79 -14.50
N TYR A 258 19.82 -2.46 -14.94
CA TYR A 258 20.70 -3.21 -14.05
C TYR A 258 21.25 -2.33 -12.91
N GLU A 259 21.60 -1.10 -13.24
CA GLU A 259 22.18 -0.11 -12.34
C GLU A 259 21.16 0.38 -11.31
N GLU A 260 19.93 0.69 -11.75
CA GLU A 260 18.82 1.02 -10.84
C GLU A 260 18.46 -0.17 -9.94
N TYR A 261 18.50 -1.40 -10.48
CA TYR A 261 18.27 -2.62 -9.71
C TYR A 261 19.28 -2.78 -8.57
N GLN A 262 20.56 -2.45 -8.77
CA GLN A 262 21.58 -2.60 -7.71
C GLN A 262 21.29 -1.74 -6.48
N VAL A 263 20.58 -0.61 -6.64
CA VAL A 263 20.22 0.28 -5.52
C VAL A 263 19.07 -0.29 -4.70
N GLN A 264 18.28 -1.23 -5.24
CA GLN A 264 17.15 -1.88 -4.55
C GLN A 264 16.17 -0.90 -3.89
N ARG A 265 15.83 0.19 -4.60
CA ARG A 265 14.64 1.00 -4.29
C ARG A 265 13.37 0.20 -4.61
N TYR A 266 12.19 0.81 -4.40
CA TYR A 266 10.90 0.18 -4.64
C TYR A 266 10.79 -0.51 -6.02
N GLU A 267 11.23 0.17 -7.08
CA GLU A 267 11.16 -0.33 -8.46
C GLU A 267 12.18 -1.47 -8.68
N GLY A 268 13.36 -1.37 -8.07
CA GLY A 268 14.39 -2.40 -8.12
C GLY A 268 13.95 -3.69 -7.43
N ALA A 269 13.36 -3.58 -6.24
CA ALA A 269 12.79 -4.71 -5.49
C ALA A 269 11.51 -5.29 -6.13
N SER A 270 10.82 -4.48 -6.94
CA SER A 270 9.65 -4.89 -7.72
C SER A 270 9.99 -5.36 -9.14
N THR A 271 11.28 -5.44 -9.50
CA THR A 271 11.74 -6.04 -10.76
C THR A 271 11.85 -7.56 -10.61
N LEU A 272 10.74 -8.25 -10.88
CA LEU A 272 10.50 -9.64 -10.47
C LEU A 272 11.53 -10.67 -10.94
N TYR A 273 11.99 -10.56 -12.19
CA TYR A 273 12.84 -11.58 -12.83
C TYR A 273 14.34 -11.29 -12.68
N GLY A 274 14.68 -10.46 -11.69
CA GLY A 274 16.06 -10.16 -11.31
C GLY A 274 16.72 -9.04 -12.13
N PRO A 275 18.04 -8.85 -11.95
CA PRO A 275 18.77 -7.67 -12.45
C PRO A 275 18.85 -7.59 -13.97
N HIS A 276 18.57 -8.68 -14.68
CA HIS A 276 18.64 -8.76 -16.15
C HIS A 276 17.26 -8.74 -16.83
N THR A 277 16.20 -8.43 -16.08
CA THR A 277 14.83 -8.32 -16.62
C THR A 277 14.76 -7.39 -17.84
N LEU A 278 15.32 -6.17 -17.75
CA LEU A 278 15.35 -5.26 -18.89
C LEU A 278 16.13 -5.81 -20.09
N SER A 279 17.27 -6.46 -19.84
CA SER A 279 18.08 -7.07 -20.90
C SER A 279 17.30 -8.14 -21.66
N ALA A 280 16.51 -8.96 -20.94
CA ALA A 280 15.62 -9.95 -21.55
C ALA A 280 14.54 -9.28 -22.42
N TYR A 281 13.89 -8.22 -21.92
CA TYR A 281 12.94 -7.46 -22.74
C TYR A 281 13.58 -6.88 -24.00
N ILE A 282 14.73 -6.22 -23.88
CA ILE A 282 15.45 -5.66 -25.03
C ILE A 282 15.77 -6.75 -26.05
N GLN A 283 16.21 -7.92 -25.59
CA GLN A 283 16.49 -9.06 -26.45
C GLN A 283 15.25 -9.50 -27.24
N GLU A 284 14.14 -9.76 -26.57
CA GLU A 284 12.94 -10.28 -27.22
C GLU A 284 12.28 -9.24 -28.15
N PHE A 285 12.24 -7.95 -27.75
CA PHE A 285 11.75 -6.89 -28.62
C PHE A 285 12.63 -6.67 -29.86
N LYS A 286 13.95 -6.89 -29.76
CA LYS A 286 14.82 -6.89 -30.94
C LYS A 286 14.49 -8.04 -31.89
N LYS A 287 14.11 -9.23 -31.37
CA LYS A 287 13.66 -10.35 -32.22
C LYS A 287 12.36 -9.99 -32.95
N LEU A 288 11.37 -9.46 -32.23
CA LEU A 288 10.11 -9.00 -32.83
C LEU A 288 10.33 -7.91 -33.89
N ALA A 289 11.22 -6.95 -33.62
CA ALA A 289 11.54 -5.89 -34.58
C ALA A 289 12.20 -6.45 -35.85
N LYS A 290 13.08 -7.45 -35.74
CA LYS A 290 13.67 -8.12 -36.89
C LYS A 290 12.63 -8.88 -37.70
N ALA A 291 11.76 -9.65 -37.05
CA ALA A 291 10.67 -10.38 -37.71
C ALA A 291 9.71 -9.43 -38.43
N LEU A 292 9.43 -8.25 -37.83
CA LEU A 292 8.62 -7.21 -38.45
C LEU A 292 9.26 -6.64 -39.72
N ILE A 293 10.59 -6.50 -39.76
CA ILE A 293 11.33 -6.06 -40.95
C ILE A 293 11.30 -7.15 -42.04
N SER A 294 11.60 -8.41 -41.67
CA SER A 294 11.63 -9.53 -42.61
C SER A 294 10.25 -10.02 -43.05
N SER A 295 9.17 -9.51 -42.42
CA SER A 295 7.80 -10.00 -42.60
C SER A 295 7.67 -11.50 -42.31
N GLU A 296 8.44 -11.99 -41.35
CA GLU A 296 8.45 -13.39 -40.92
C GLU A 296 7.50 -13.62 -39.73
N PRO A 297 6.83 -14.77 -39.66
CA PRO A 297 6.05 -15.13 -38.49
C PRO A 297 6.96 -15.37 -37.28
N VAL A 298 6.45 -15.10 -36.08
CA VAL A 298 7.12 -15.39 -34.81
C VAL A 298 6.38 -16.54 -34.14
N GLU A 299 7.12 -17.45 -33.51
CA GLU A 299 6.54 -18.53 -32.71
C GLU A 299 5.59 -17.95 -31.64
N PRO A 300 4.38 -18.52 -31.48
CA PRO A 300 3.36 -17.97 -30.59
C PRO A 300 3.75 -18.04 -29.10
N GLY A 301 4.75 -18.86 -28.76
CA GLY A 301 5.17 -19.08 -27.38
C GLY A 301 4.18 -19.95 -26.58
N PRO A 302 4.48 -20.20 -25.30
CA PRO A 302 3.61 -20.98 -24.43
C PRO A 302 2.34 -20.20 -24.10
N GLN A 303 1.21 -20.90 -23.97
CA GLN A 303 -0.06 -20.30 -23.55
C GLN A 303 -0.05 -20.02 -22.04
N PRO A 304 -0.52 -18.84 -21.58
CA PRO A 304 -0.66 -18.57 -20.16
C PRO A 304 -1.69 -19.51 -19.52
N PRO A 305 -1.50 -19.92 -18.25
CA PRO A 305 -2.45 -20.80 -17.57
C PRO A 305 -3.78 -20.09 -17.28
N ASP A 306 -4.89 -20.83 -17.37
CA ASP A 306 -6.18 -20.37 -16.85
C ASP A 306 -6.26 -20.61 -15.34
N LEU A 307 -6.54 -19.54 -14.59
CA LEU A 307 -6.58 -19.52 -13.13
C LEU A 307 -7.97 -19.16 -12.56
N LEU A 308 -9.02 -19.09 -13.39
CA LEU A 308 -10.36 -18.69 -12.95
C LEU A 308 -10.90 -19.57 -11.81
N ASP A 309 -10.77 -20.90 -11.93
CA ASP A 309 -11.24 -21.86 -10.92
C ASP A 309 -10.37 -21.93 -9.64
N LYS A 310 -9.24 -21.20 -9.61
CA LYS A 310 -8.28 -21.19 -8.50
C LYS A 310 -8.35 -19.91 -7.66
N GLN A 311 -9.31 -19.03 -7.94
CA GLN A 311 -9.45 -17.76 -7.24
C GLN A 311 -10.04 -17.96 -5.84
N ILE A 312 -9.37 -17.39 -4.83
CA ILE A 312 -9.84 -17.39 -3.44
C ILE A 312 -10.24 -15.97 -3.09
N SER A 313 -11.49 -15.77 -2.69
CA SER A 313 -12.00 -14.46 -2.23
C SER A 313 -12.40 -14.53 -0.76
N PHE A 314 -11.80 -13.66 0.05
CA PHE A 314 -12.17 -13.46 1.46
C PHE A 314 -13.10 -12.26 1.65
N LEU A 315 -13.55 -11.62 0.57
CA LEU A 315 -14.49 -10.51 0.63
C LEU A 315 -15.91 -11.06 0.79
N PRO A 316 -16.61 -10.80 1.92
CA PRO A 316 -17.95 -11.33 2.11
C PRO A 316 -18.94 -10.75 1.08
N PRO A 317 -19.93 -11.54 0.64
CA PRO A 317 -20.99 -11.04 -0.24
C PRO A 317 -21.84 -9.99 0.47
N VAL A 318 -22.64 -9.23 -0.29
CA VAL A 318 -23.72 -8.43 0.30
C VAL A 318 -24.80 -9.40 0.78
N VAL A 319 -25.12 -9.37 2.06
CA VAL A 319 -26.11 -10.27 2.68
C VAL A 319 -27.51 -9.69 2.49
N VAL A 320 -27.74 -8.49 3.02
CA VAL A 320 -29.03 -7.79 2.99
C VAL A 320 -28.79 -6.30 3.19
N ASP A 321 -29.62 -5.47 2.54
CA ASP A 321 -29.70 -4.04 2.80
C ASP A 321 -31.00 -3.72 3.54
N GLY A 322 -30.98 -2.69 4.37
CA GLY A 322 -32.16 -2.21 5.06
C GLY A 322 -32.09 -0.72 5.38
N THR A 323 -33.24 -0.14 5.67
CA THR A 323 -33.40 1.25 6.07
C THR A 323 -33.86 1.34 7.54
N PRO A 324 -33.91 2.54 8.14
CA PRO A 324 -34.66 2.76 9.37
C PRO A 324 -36.15 2.41 9.19
N HIS A 325 -36.85 2.20 10.30
CA HIS A 325 -38.28 1.92 10.26
C HIS A 325 -39.06 3.11 9.68
N GLY A 326 -39.94 2.88 8.71
CA GLY A 326 -40.77 3.90 8.08
C GLY A 326 -40.04 4.81 7.09
N VAL A 327 -38.90 4.35 6.57
CA VAL A 327 -38.07 5.06 5.59
C VAL A 327 -37.79 4.11 4.45
N ASP A 328 -37.91 4.59 3.21
CA ASP A 328 -37.66 3.82 2.00
C ASP A 328 -36.26 4.09 1.44
N PHE A 329 -35.79 3.19 0.57
CA PHE A 329 -34.54 3.42 -0.15
C PHE A 329 -34.72 4.58 -1.13
N GLY A 330 -33.77 5.51 -1.13
CA GLY A 330 -33.86 6.76 -1.90
C GLY A 330 -34.38 7.94 -1.07
N ASP A 331 -34.90 7.72 0.14
CA ASP A 331 -35.31 8.82 1.01
C ASP A 331 -34.12 9.67 1.46
N VAL A 332 -34.32 10.99 1.51
CA VAL A 332 -33.30 11.94 1.95
C VAL A 332 -33.14 11.87 3.47
N CYS A 333 -31.93 11.57 3.94
CA CYS A 333 -31.59 11.55 5.36
C CYS A 333 -30.90 12.82 5.86
N SER A 334 -30.31 13.60 4.95
CA SER A 334 -29.78 14.94 5.17
C SER A 334 -29.93 15.70 3.86
N ASP A 335 -30.86 16.65 3.83
CA ASP A 335 -31.20 17.39 2.61
C ASP A 335 -30.34 18.65 2.46
N VAL A 336 -30.42 19.28 1.29
CA VAL A 336 -29.88 20.62 1.06
C VAL A 336 -30.57 21.63 1.99
N PRO A 337 -29.89 22.69 2.45
CA PRO A 337 -30.50 23.71 3.28
C PRO A 337 -31.70 24.37 2.58
N GLN A 338 -32.82 24.50 3.28
CA GLN A 338 -34.03 25.12 2.72
C GLN A 338 -33.78 26.58 2.33
N ASN A 339 -34.37 27.00 1.19
CA ASN A 339 -34.24 28.35 0.65
C ASN A 339 -32.79 28.82 0.46
N SER A 340 -31.88 27.88 0.15
CA SER A 340 -30.49 28.19 -0.12
C SER A 340 -30.27 28.71 -1.54
N THR A 341 -29.34 29.65 -1.64
CA THR A 341 -28.75 30.11 -2.90
C THR A 341 -27.26 29.89 -2.80
N PHE A 342 -26.73 29.09 -3.72
CA PHE A 342 -25.32 28.78 -3.83
C PHE A 342 -24.69 29.58 -4.96
N LYS A 343 -23.37 29.74 -4.89
CA LYS A 343 -22.55 30.39 -5.91
C LYS A 343 -21.63 29.37 -6.56
N CYS A 344 -21.05 29.75 -7.68
CA CYS A 344 -19.93 29.05 -8.29
C CYS A 344 -18.84 28.77 -7.23
N GLY A 345 -18.32 27.55 -7.22
CA GLY A 345 -17.33 27.07 -6.26
C GLY A 345 -17.88 26.54 -4.93
N ASP A 346 -19.15 26.80 -4.60
CA ASP A 346 -19.78 26.24 -3.39
C ASP A 346 -19.93 24.72 -3.50
N MET A 347 -20.06 24.06 -2.34
CA MET A 347 -20.30 22.63 -2.22
C MET A 347 -21.74 22.38 -1.79
N VAL A 348 -22.52 21.71 -2.64
CA VAL A 348 -23.87 21.24 -2.32
C VAL A 348 -23.80 19.77 -1.93
N THR A 349 -24.38 19.43 -0.78
CA THR A 349 -24.33 18.06 -0.25
C THR A 349 -25.74 17.59 0.09
N ALA A 350 -26.10 16.41 -0.42
CA ALA A 350 -27.31 15.69 -0.03
C ALA A 350 -26.98 14.24 0.32
N SER A 351 -27.63 13.67 1.32
CA SER A 351 -27.44 12.28 1.72
C SER A 351 -28.74 11.50 1.73
N PHE A 352 -28.70 10.29 1.17
CA PHE A 352 -29.85 9.42 0.96
C PHE A 352 -29.67 8.12 1.74
N TRP A 353 -30.76 7.55 2.23
CA TRP A 353 -30.78 6.16 2.66
C TRP A 353 -30.62 5.27 1.45
N SER A 354 -29.59 4.42 1.47
CA SER A 354 -29.14 3.70 0.28
C SER A 354 -28.74 2.27 0.63
N ALA A 355 -28.28 1.53 -0.37
CA ALA A 355 -27.87 0.14 -0.32
C ALA A 355 -26.40 -0.01 -0.77
N CYS A 356 -25.83 -1.21 -0.63
CA CYS A 356 -24.45 -1.47 -1.06
C CYS A 356 -24.30 -1.35 -2.59
N PRO A 357 -23.38 -0.51 -3.13
CA PRO A 357 -23.15 -0.36 -4.57
C PRO A 357 -22.63 -1.63 -5.26
N ARG A 358 -22.29 -2.67 -4.48
CA ARG A 358 -21.91 -3.98 -5.04
C ARG A 358 -23.11 -4.82 -5.51
N ASN A 359 -24.33 -4.39 -5.23
CA ASN A 359 -25.53 -5.10 -5.72
C ASN A 359 -25.70 -4.92 -7.22
N ASP A 360 -25.41 -3.72 -7.74
CA ASP A 360 -25.40 -3.40 -9.15
C ASP A 360 -24.35 -2.32 -9.37
N LEU A 361 -23.45 -2.55 -10.33
CA LEU A 361 -22.38 -1.61 -10.68
C LEU A 361 -22.91 -0.39 -11.44
N MET A 362 -24.16 -0.42 -11.92
CA MET A 362 -24.74 0.62 -12.77
C MET A 362 -23.86 0.92 -13.99
N THR A 363 -23.34 -0.12 -14.64
CA THR A 363 -22.47 0.04 -15.82
C THR A 363 -23.23 0.70 -16.97
N GLU A 364 -22.65 1.73 -17.59
CA GLU A 364 -23.32 2.63 -18.54
C GLU A 364 -24.55 3.36 -17.96
N GLY A 365 -24.69 3.36 -16.63
CA GLY A 365 -25.65 4.14 -15.86
C GLY A 365 -24.94 5.10 -14.91
N THR A 366 -25.60 5.48 -13.82
CA THR A 366 -25.05 6.42 -12.85
C THR A 366 -25.63 6.19 -11.46
N PHE A 367 -24.85 6.45 -10.40
CA PHE A 367 -25.34 6.51 -9.02
C PHE A 367 -25.86 7.89 -8.62
N ALA A 368 -25.49 8.94 -9.35
CA ALA A 368 -25.77 10.32 -8.97
C ALA A 368 -25.90 11.24 -10.20
N LEU A 369 -26.96 12.06 -10.21
CA LEU A 369 -27.14 13.12 -11.19
C LEU A 369 -27.32 14.46 -10.49
N VAL A 370 -26.85 15.51 -11.14
CA VAL A 370 -27.36 16.87 -10.94
C VAL A 370 -28.30 17.16 -12.10
N GLU A 371 -29.53 17.52 -11.78
CA GLU A 371 -30.55 17.85 -12.77
C GLU A 371 -30.86 19.35 -12.72
N PHE A 372 -31.00 19.98 -13.88
CA PHE A 372 -31.40 21.37 -14.06
C PHE A 372 -32.88 21.47 -14.42
N HIS A 373 -33.58 22.40 -13.79
CA HIS A 373 -35.00 22.64 -14.04
C HIS A 373 -35.21 23.57 -15.24
N LYS A 374 -35.82 23.06 -16.32
CA LYS A 374 -36.09 23.83 -17.55
C LYS A 374 -37.50 24.45 -17.64
N GLY A 375 -38.30 24.36 -16.57
CA GLY A 375 -39.72 24.76 -16.57
C GLY A 375 -40.66 23.56 -16.81
N GLU A 376 -41.94 23.71 -16.44
CA GLU A 376 -42.98 22.68 -16.58
C GLU A 376 -42.59 21.28 -16.02
N ASP A 377 -42.13 21.23 -14.76
CA ASP A 377 -41.68 20.00 -14.06
C ASP A 377 -40.61 19.18 -14.82
N ASN A 378 -39.96 19.78 -15.82
CA ASN A 378 -38.97 19.14 -16.64
C ASN A 378 -37.56 19.29 -16.04
N TRP A 379 -37.00 18.16 -15.62
CA TRP A 379 -35.66 18.04 -15.05
C TRP A 379 -34.74 17.35 -16.04
N VAL A 380 -33.65 18.02 -16.41
CA VAL A 380 -32.69 17.50 -17.39
C VAL A 380 -31.35 17.25 -16.70
N PRO A 381 -30.73 16.07 -16.86
CA PRO A 381 -29.40 15.81 -16.32
C PRO A 381 -28.38 16.77 -16.96
N VAL A 382 -27.54 17.36 -16.12
CA VAL A 382 -26.45 18.26 -16.54
C VAL A 382 -25.08 17.80 -16.06
N TYR A 383 -25.03 17.04 -14.97
CA TYR A 383 -23.83 16.39 -14.48
C TYR A 383 -24.15 14.99 -13.95
N ASP A 384 -23.23 14.06 -14.11
CA ASP A 384 -23.30 12.70 -13.58
C ASP A 384 -22.05 12.35 -12.75
N ASP A 385 -21.91 11.09 -12.35
CA ASP A 385 -20.80 10.61 -11.51
C ASP A 385 -19.49 10.31 -12.27
N ASP A 386 -19.42 10.57 -13.58
CA ASP A 386 -18.17 10.67 -14.34
C ASP A 386 -17.60 12.10 -14.32
N ASP A 387 -18.43 13.10 -14.00
CA ASP A 387 -17.96 14.48 -13.84
C ASP A 387 -17.16 14.70 -12.56
N PHE A 388 -15.94 15.25 -12.67
CA PHE A 388 -15.07 15.55 -11.53
C PHE A 388 -15.70 16.41 -10.41
N CYS A 389 -16.70 17.22 -10.78
CA CYS A 389 -17.42 18.08 -9.84
C CYS A 389 -18.43 17.34 -8.97
N LEU A 390 -18.86 16.14 -9.36
CA LEU A 390 -19.85 15.34 -8.62
C LEU A 390 -19.16 14.16 -7.96
N ARG A 391 -19.46 13.91 -6.68
CA ARG A 391 -18.87 12.82 -5.91
C ARG A 391 -19.94 12.00 -5.25
N PHE A 392 -19.95 10.71 -5.57
CA PHE A 392 -20.73 9.70 -4.87
C PHE A 392 -19.90 9.07 -3.74
N LYS A 393 -20.39 9.17 -2.50
CA LYS A 393 -19.74 8.60 -1.31
C LYS A 393 -20.67 7.63 -0.61
N TRP A 394 -20.30 6.35 -0.59
CA TRP A 394 -21.05 5.33 0.14
C TRP A 394 -20.48 5.09 1.53
N SER A 395 -21.34 4.99 2.54
CA SER A 395 -20.92 4.73 3.92
C SER A 395 -21.93 3.87 4.71
N ARG A 396 -21.42 3.16 5.72
CA ARG A 396 -22.21 2.40 6.71
C ARG A 396 -21.71 2.71 8.12
N PRO A 397 -22.59 2.72 9.14
CA PRO A 397 -22.20 3.05 10.52
C PRO A 397 -21.29 1.99 11.14
N SER A 398 -21.38 0.74 10.69
CA SER A 398 -20.48 -0.35 11.09
C SER A 398 -20.39 -1.40 9.98
N LYS A 399 -19.31 -2.19 9.93
CA LYS A 399 -19.00 -3.13 8.84
C LYS A 399 -20.15 -4.11 8.52
N LEU A 400 -20.87 -4.58 9.53
CA LEU A 400 -21.98 -5.55 9.39
C LEU A 400 -23.37 -4.89 9.44
N SER A 401 -23.46 -3.56 9.42
CA SER A 401 -24.76 -2.89 9.37
C SER A 401 -25.43 -3.16 8.03
N SER A 402 -26.71 -3.52 8.07
CA SER A 402 -27.58 -3.55 6.89
C SER A 402 -27.96 -2.15 6.41
N ARG A 403 -27.76 -1.13 7.23
CA ARG A 403 -28.09 0.26 6.90
C ARG A 403 -26.90 0.97 6.29
N SER A 404 -27.14 1.68 5.21
CA SER A 404 -26.11 2.48 4.53
C SER A 404 -26.65 3.80 4.01
N LYS A 405 -25.73 4.70 3.68
CA LYS A 405 -26.03 6.03 3.15
C LYS A 405 -25.20 6.29 1.91
N ALA A 406 -25.81 6.96 0.95
CA ALA A 406 -25.14 7.58 -0.18
C ALA A 406 -25.12 9.08 0.04
N THR A 407 -23.93 9.67 0.17
CA THR A 407 -23.72 11.12 0.24
C THR A 407 -23.23 11.58 -1.12
N ILE A 408 -23.99 12.47 -1.75
CA ILE A 408 -23.64 13.09 -3.02
C ILE A 408 -23.18 14.51 -2.74
N GLU A 409 -21.99 14.85 -3.23
CA GLU A 409 -21.40 16.17 -3.13
C GLU A 409 -21.19 16.74 -4.53
N TRP A 410 -21.78 17.89 -4.80
CA TRP A 410 -21.58 18.63 -6.04
C TRP A 410 -20.83 19.92 -5.75
N ARG A 411 -19.61 20.03 -6.28
CA ARG A 411 -18.85 21.29 -6.30
C ARG A 411 -19.25 22.07 -7.54
N ILE A 412 -19.98 23.15 -7.34
CA ILE A 412 -20.55 23.93 -8.45
C ILE A 412 -19.42 24.48 -9.35
N PRO A 413 -19.38 24.12 -10.65
CA PRO A 413 -18.37 24.63 -11.59
C PRO A 413 -18.48 26.14 -11.81
N ASP A 414 -17.38 26.77 -12.27
CA ASP A 414 -17.32 28.22 -12.49
C ASP A 414 -18.13 28.69 -13.72
N ASP A 415 -18.43 27.77 -14.64
CA ASP A 415 -19.17 28.00 -15.89
C ASP A 415 -20.62 27.49 -15.84
N VAL A 416 -21.11 27.15 -14.64
CA VAL A 416 -22.47 26.66 -14.44
C VAL A 416 -23.50 27.73 -14.85
N ASN A 417 -24.60 27.30 -15.47
CA ASN A 417 -25.70 28.20 -15.75
C ASN A 417 -26.46 28.54 -14.46
N PRO A 418 -26.76 29.81 -14.16
CA PRO A 418 -27.63 30.14 -13.05
C PRO A 418 -29.02 29.52 -13.21
N GLY A 419 -29.62 29.07 -12.12
CA GLY A 419 -30.98 28.55 -12.11
C GLY A 419 -31.23 27.53 -10.99
N VAL A 420 -32.23 26.67 -11.19
CA VAL A 420 -32.70 25.74 -10.16
C VAL A 420 -32.22 24.34 -10.46
N TYR A 421 -31.61 23.71 -9.47
CA TYR A 421 -31.00 22.40 -9.56
C TYR A 421 -31.55 21.46 -8.48
N ARG A 422 -31.40 20.15 -8.70
CA ARG A 422 -31.57 19.13 -7.65
C ARG A 422 -30.56 18.01 -7.84
N ILE A 423 -30.29 17.29 -6.77
CA ILE A 423 -29.49 16.08 -6.79
C ILE A 423 -30.42 14.88 -6.85
N ARG A 424 -30.12 13.94 -7.75
CA ARG A 424 -30.84 12.66 -7.87
C ARG A 424 -29.88 11.50 -7.61
N HIS A 425 -30.34 10.51 -6.88
CA HIS A 425 -29.59 9.31 -6.53
C HIS A 425 -30.26 8.07 -7.11
N PHE A 426 -29.47 7.13 -7.62
CA PHE A 426 -29.91 5.81 -8.07
C PHE A 426 -29.17 4.73 -7.30
N GLY A 427 -29.87 3.63 -7.00
CA GLY A 427 -29.25 2.51 -6.31
C GLY A 427 -30.03 1.22 -6.49
N ALA A 428 -29.44 0.12 -6.03
CA ALA A 428 -30.02 -1.22 -6.08
C ALA A 428 -29.93 -1.88 -4.70
N ALA A 429 -31.07 -2.20 -4.09
CA ALA A 429 -31.16 -2.76 -2.75
C ALA A 429 -31.40 -4.27 -2.78
N LYS A 430 -30.65 -5.01 -1.97
CA LYS A 430 -30.82 -6.46 -1.82
C LYS A 430 -31.76 -6.78 -0.67
N SER A 431 -32.87 -7.43 -0.97
CA SER A 431 -33.83 -7.90 0.02
C SER A 431 -33.30 -9.09 0.82
N LEU A 432 -33.97 -9.43 1.93
CA LEU A 432 -33.64 -10.60 2.76
C LEU A 432 -33.69 -11.92 1.97
N PHE A 433 -34.52 -12.01 0.93
CA PHE A 433 -34.66 -13.18 0.06
C PHE A 433 -33.70 -13.15 -1.14
N GLY A 434 -32.82 -12.15 -1.21
CA GLY A 434 -31.76 -12.04 -2.20
C GLY A 434 -32.15 -11.35 -3.51
N SER A 435 -33.41 -10.96 -3.70
CA SER A 435 -33.84 -10.15 -4.85
C SER A 435 -33.24 -8.74 -4.80
N ILE A 436 -32.87 -8.21 -5.96
CA ILE A 436 -32.31 -6.86 -6.10
C ILE A 436 -33.40 -5.97 -6.68
N HIS A 437 -33.64 -4.82 -6.05
CA HIS A 437 -34.63 -3.83 -6.47
C HIS A 437 -33.99 -2.46 -6.64
N HIS A 438 -34.16 -1.88 -7.82
CA HIS A 438 -33.70 -0.53 -8.12
C HIS A 438 -34.60 0.51 -7.45
N PHE A 439 -34.00 1.60 -7.00
CA PHE A 439 -34.69 2.73 -6.41
C PHE A 439 -34.06 4.04 -6.85
N THR A 440 -34.82 5.13 -6.71
CA THR A 440 -34.34 6.48 -6.98
C THR A 440 -34.76 7.43 -5.87
N GLY A 441 -33.90 8.38 -5.54
CA GLY A 441 -34.16 9.45 -4.58
C GLY A 441 -33.87 10.82 -5.19
N SER A 442 -34.52 11.88 -4.72
CA SER A 442 -34.23 13.25 -5.14
C SER A 442 -34.17 14.18 -3.93
N SER A 443 -33.16 15.06 -3.90
CA SER A 443 -33.08 16.13 -2.90
C SER A 443 -34.17 17.17 -3.14
N SER A 444 -34.35 18.07 -2.16
CA SER A 444 -35.03 19.33 -2.44
C SER A 444 -34.29 20.12 -3.52
N ALA A 445 -35.04 20.96 -4.25
CA ALA A 445 -34.48 21.87 -5.23
C ALA A 445 -33.74 23.04 -4.55
N PHE A 446 -32.69 23.54 -5.18
CA PHE A 446 -31.88 24.66 -4.70
C PHE A 446 -31.46 25.58 -5.85
N VAL A 447 -31.14 26.84 -5.52
CA VAL A 447 -30.78 27.85 -6.51
C VAL A 447 -29.27 27.98 -6.61
N VAL A 448 -28.76 28.12 -7.83
CA VAL A 448 -27.39 28.55 -8.12
C VAL A 448 -27.46 29.90 -8.82
N ALA A 449 -26.77 30.92 -8.27
CA ALA A 449 -26.86 32.32 -8.69
C ALA A 449 -25.57 32.86 -9.30
#